data_AF-A0A952QVH6-F1
#
_entry.id   AF-A0A952QVH6-F1
#
_cell.length_a   1.000
_cell.length_b   1.000
_cell.length_c   1.000
_cell.angle_alpha   90.00
_cell.angle_beta   90.00
_cell.angle_gamma   90.00
#
_symmetry.space_group_name_H-M   'P 1'
#
loop_
_entity.id
_entity.type
_entity.pdbx_description
1 polymer ?
#
loop_
_entity_poly.entity_id
_entity_poly.type
_entity_poly.pdbx_seq_one_letter_code
_entity_poly.pdbx_strand_id
1 'polypeptide(L)'
;MQRNRAELEAMSHEDLVNRVLELQDMLREGLAVRASLHAVLNTVLNAKSDEVARYAEASEATLDAEELELKRAWAEARHAVSNPLGVARKRSQAAS
;
A
#
# COMPACT_ATOMS: atom_id res chain seq x y z
N MET A 1 -16.06 -1.39 13.99
CA MET A 1 -16.09 -0.80 15.35
C MET A 1 -14.91 -1.36 16.14
N GLN A 2 -14.11 -0.50 16.76
CA GLN A 2 -13.02 -0.91 17.65
C GLN A 2 -13.62 -1.16 19.04
N ARG A 3 -13.37 -2.33 19.63
CA ARG A 3 -13.80 -2.63 21.00
C ARG A 3 -12.89 -1.91 22.00
N ASN A 4 -13.46 -1.39 23.08
CA ASN A 4 -12.71 -0.78 24.17
C ASN A 4 -12.12 -1.85 25.11
N ARG A 5 -11.22 -1.43 26.01
CA ARG A 5 -10.51 -2.34 26.92
C ARG A 5 -11.45 -3.15 27.82
N ALA A 6 -12.48 -2.51 28.38
CA ALA A 6 -13.43 -3.17 29.27
C ALA A 6 -14.25 -4.25 28.54
N GLU A 7 -14.59 -4.01 27.27
CA GLU A 7 -15.28 -4.98 26.42
C GLU A 7 -14.40 -6.21 26.11
N LEU A 8 -13.09 -6.03 25.95
CA LEU A 8 -12.16 -7.14 25.73
C LEU A 8 -11.93 -7.97 27.01
N GLU A 9 -11.87 -7.31 28.17
CA GLU A 9 -11.71 -7.97 29.46
C GLU A 9 -12.97 -8.77 29.88
N ALA A 10 -14.14 -8.37 29.39
CA ALA A 10 -15.41 -9.06 29.64
C ALA A 10 -15.67 -10.26 28.71
N MET A 11 -14.84 -10.49 27.69
CA MET A 11 -14.98 -11.63 26.78
C MET A 11 -14.63 -12.93 27.48
N SER A 12 -15.33 -14.02 27.14
CA SER A 12 -14.90 -15.34 27.55
C SER A 12 -13.54 -15.68 26.90
N HIS A 13 -12.82 -16.63 27.50
CA HIS A 13 -11.55 -17.09 26.94
C HIS A 13 -11.72 -17.63 25.50
N GLU A 14 -12.80 -18.37 25.26
CA GLU A 14 -13.14 -18.92 23.93
C GLU A 14 -13.39 -17.80 22.90
N ASP A 15 -14.20 -16.79 23.26
CA ASP A 15 -14.48 -15.66 22.38
C ASP A 15 -13.22 -14.86 22.06
N LEU A 16 -12.32 -14.71 23.04
CA LEU A 16 -11.07 -14.00 22.85
C LEU A 16 -10.14 -14.77 21.89
N VAL A 17 -10.04 -16.08 22.03
CA VAL A 17 -9.27 -16.94 21.12
C VAL A 17 -9.82 -16.85 19.70
N ASN A 18 -11.13 -17.02 19.52
CA ASN A 18 -11.78 -16.91 18.21
C ASN A 18 -11.52 -15.54 17.58
N ARG A 19 -11.64 -14.48 18.38
CA ARG A 19 -11.39 -13.12 17.90
C ARG A 19 -9.94 -12.90 17.46
N VAL A 20 -8.97 -13.46 18.17
CA VAL A 20 -7.56 -13.37 17.78
C VAL A 20 -7.32 -14.11 16.47
N LEU A 21 -7.89 -15.29 16.29
CA LEU A 21 -7.76 -16.08 15.04
C LEU A 21 -8.36 -15.33 13.85
N GLU A 22 -9.57 -14.78 13.98
CA GLU A 22 -10.19 -13.94 12.95
C GLU A 22 -9.28 -12.77 12.55
N LEU A 23 -8.72 -12.06 13.54
CA LEU A 23 -7.83 -10.92 13.28
C LEU A 23 -6.53 -11.35 12.59
N GLN A 24 -6.00 -12.53 12.93
CA GLN A 24 -4.83 -13.10 12.28
C GLN A 24 -5.12 -13.49 10.83
N ASP A 25 -6.29 -14.05 10.56
CA ASP A 25 -6.71 -14.40 9.19
C ASP A 25 -6.93 -13.14 8.35
N MET A 26 -7.64 -12.13 8.88
CA MET A 26 -7.77 -10.83 8.22
C MET A 26 -6.41 -10.18 7.95
N LEU A 27 -5.46 -10.28 8.88
CA LEU A 27 -4.10 -9.77 8.70
C LEU A 27 -3.38 -10.53 7.58
N ARG A 28 -3.50 -11.86 7.54
CA ARG A 28 -2.90 -12.71 6.50
C ARG A 28 -3.46 -12.38 5.12
N GLU A 29 -4.78 -12.24 5.02
CA GLU A 29 -5.46 -11.82 3.79
C GLU A 29 -4.97 -10.44 3.33
N GLY A 30 -4.91 -9.47 4.25
CA GLY A 30 -4.40 -8.13 3.95
C GLY A 30 -2.94 -8.13 3.46
N LEU A 31 -2.10 -9.00 4.00
CA LEU A 31 -0.72 -9.19 3.53
C LEU A 31 -0.67 -9.84 2.14
N ALA A 32 -1.52 -10.83 1.87
CA ALA A 32 -1.62 -11.48 0.56
C ALA A 32 -2.09 -10.50 -0.52
N VAL A 33 -3.12 -9.68 -0.23
CA VAL A 33 -3.58 -8.61 -1.14
C VAL A 33 -2.46 -7.61 -1.41
N ARG A 34 -1.71 -7.20 -0.38
CA ARG A 34 -0.57 -6.29 -0.55
C ARG A 34 0.52 -6.87 -1.45
N ALA A 35 0.86 -8.15 -1.27
CA ALA A 35 1.83 -8.84 -2.11
C ALA A 35 1.36 -8.92 -3.57
N SER A 36 0.09 -9.24 -3.80
CA SER A 36 -0.52 -9.27 -5.13
C SER A 36 -0.47 -7.90 -5.82
N LEU A 37 -0.86 -6.83 -5.12
CA LEU A 37 -0.79 -5.45 -5.65
C LEU A 37 0.65 -5.03 -5.97
N HIS A 38 1.61 -5.38 -5.13
CA HIS A 38 3.03 -5.11 -5.39
C HIS A 38 3.53 -5.84 -6.64
N ALA A 39 3.13 -7.11 -6.83
CA ALA A 39 3.47 -7.89 -8.01
C ALA A 39 2.86 -7.31 -9.30
N VAL A 40 1.59 -6.90 -9.27
CA VAL A 40 0.92 -6.25 -10.40
C VAL A 40 1.60 -4.93 -10.73
N LEU A 41 1.91 -4.10 -9.74
CA LEU A 41 2.59 -2.82 -9.94
C LEU A 41 3.99 -2.99 -10.56
N ASN A 42 4.73 -3.98 -10.09
CA ASN A 42 6.00 -4.40 -10.71
C ASN A 42 5.84 -4.81 -12.17
N THR A 43 4.80 -5.60 -12.47
CA THR A 43 4.51 -6.06 -13.82
C THR A 43 4.22 -4.87 -14.74
N VAL A 44 3.42 -3.90 -14.28
CA VAL A 44 3.12 -2.67 -15.02
C VAL A 44 4.40 -1.85 -15.27
N LEU A 45 5.20 -1.61 -14.23
CA LEU A 45 6.45 -0.85 -14.35
C LEU A 45 7.43 -1.49 -15.34
N ASN A 46 7.56 -2.83 -15.31
CA ASN A 46 8.42 -3.56 -16.24
C ASN A 46 7.88 -3.53 -17.67
N ALA A 47 6.56 -3.69 -17.85
CA ALA A 47 5.94 -3.63 -19.18
C ALA A 47 6.01 -2.23 -19.82
N LYS A 48 6.18 -1.19 -19.00
CA LYS A 48 6.28 0.22 -19.41
C LYS A 48 7.65 0.82 -19.12
N SER A 49 8.71 0.00 -19.07
CA SER A 49 10.05 0.41 -18.65
C SER A 49 10.55 1.66 -19.37
N ASP A 50 10.36 1.73 -20.68
CA ASP A 50 10.89 2.81 -21.52
C ASP A 50 10.15 4.13 -21.26
N GLU A 51 8.84 4.06 -21.07
CA GLU A 51 8.00 5.21 -20.73
C GLU A 51 8.30 5.72 -19.32
N VAL A 52 8.47 4.81 -18.37
CA VAL A 52 8.87 5.12 -17.00
C VAL A 52 10.26 5.77 -16.98
N ALA A 53 11.21 5.28 -17.76
CA ALA A 53 12.55 5.85 -17.89
C ALA A 53 12.51 7.25 -18.52
N ARG A 54 11.76 7.41 -19.62
CA ARG A 54 11.56 8.71 -20.29
C ARG A 54 11.03 9.76 -19.31
N TYR A 55 9.96 9.46 -18.58
CA TYR A 55 9.40 10.41 -17.61
C TYR A 55 10.28 10.62 -16.39
N ALA A 56 11.11 9.65 -16.00
CA ALA A 56 12.07 9.84 -14.92
C ALA A 56 13.08 10.96 -15.24
N GLU A 57 13.56 10.99 -16.48
CA GLU A 57 14.59 11.93 -16.95
C GLU A 57 14.02 13.24 -17.50
N ALA A 58 12.74 13.26 -17.90
CA ALA A 58 12.09 14.45 -18.45
C ALA A 58 12.12 15.65 -17.47
N SER A 59 12.44 16.84 -18.00
CA SER A 59 12.35 18.08 -17.23
C SER A 59 10.88 18.46 -17.01
N GLU A 60 10.50 18.79 -15.78
CA GLU A 60 9.12 19.21 -15.48
C GLU A 60 8.70 20.47 -16.26
N ALA A 61 9.65 21.34 -16.61
CA ALA A 61 9.38 22.55 -17.38
C ALA A 61 8.99 22.29 -18.84
N THR A 62 9.22 21.07 -19.35
CA THR A 62 8.92 20.68 -20.73
C THR A 62 7.67 19.81 -20.86
N LEU A 63 7.01 19.50 -19.75
CA LEU A 63 5.84 18.63 -19.69
C LEU A 63 4.55 19.45 -19.57
N ASP A 64 3.49 18.99 -20.21
CA ASP A 64 2.15 19.50 -19.95
C ASP A 64 1.57 18.95 -18.62
N ALA A 65 0.33 19.35 -18.30
CA ALA A 65 -0.30 18.97 -17.04
C ALA A 65 -0.56 17.45 -16.91
N GLU A 66 -0.96 16.79 -18.00
CA GLU A 66 -1.24 15.35 -18.02
C GLU A 66 0.06 14.55 -17.90
N GLU A 67 1.10 14.99 -18.60
CA GLU A 67 2.43 14.41 -18.53
C GLU A 67 3.08 14.55 -17.15
N LEU A 68 2.86 15.69 -16.47
CA LEU A 68 3.29 15.89 -15.09
C LEU A 68 2.59 14.94 -14.12
N GLU A 69 1.29 14.72 -14.30
CA GLU A 69 0.53 13.75 -13.50
C GLU A 69 1.07 12.33 -13.72
N LEU A 70 1.32 11.96 -14.98
CA LEU A 70 1.87 10.65 -15.33
C LEU A 70 3.29 10.44 -14.78
N LYS A 71 4.16 11.46 -14.86
CA LYS A 71 5.49 11.44 -14.24
C LYS A 71 5.40 11.21 -12.72
N ARG A 72 4.49 11.90 -12.03
CA ARG A 72 4.26 11.73 -10.58
C ARG A 72 3.75 10.33 -10.27
N ALA A 73 2.78 9.82 -11.03
CA ALA A 73 2.24 8.47 -10.86
C ALA A 73 3.34 7.41 -11.01
N TRP A 74 4.23 7.54 -12.01
CA TRP A 74 5.36 6.62 -12.17
C TRP A 74 6.39 6.72 -11.04
N ALA A 75 6.67 7.91 -10.55
CA ALA A 75 7.56 8.09 -9.39
C ALA A 75 6.98 7.45 -8.12
N GLU A 76 5.68 7.64 -7.85
CA GLU A 76 5.00 7.02 -6.71
C GLU A 76 4.95 5.50 -6.83
N ALA A 77 4.63 4.97 -8.03
CA ALA A 77 4.61 3.54 -8.29
C ALA A 77 5.97 2.90 -8.03
N ARG A 78 7.06 3.51 -8.55
CA ARG A 78 8.43 3.06 -8.29
C ARG A 78 8.79 3.10 -6.82
N HIS A 79 8.41 4.16 -6.11
CA HIS A 79 8.65 4.27 -4.67
C HIS A 79 7.87 3.21 -3.87
N ALA A 80 6.62 2.93 -4.25
CA ALA A 80 5.82 1.89 -3.60
C ALA A 80 6.41 0.49 -3.80
N VAL A 81 7.01 0.23 -4.96
CA VAL A 81 7.72 -1.02 -5.23
C VAL A 81 9.04 -1.12 -4.48
N SER A 82 9.84 -0.06 -4.45
CA SER A 82 11.17 -0.07 -3.81
C SER A 82 11.12 -0.01 -2.28
N ASN A 83 10.01 0.47 -1.71
CA ASN A 83 9.79 0.54 -0.28
C ASN A 83 8.38 0.03 0.12
N PRO A 84 8.13 -1.29 0.00
CA PRO A 84 6.79 -1.86 0.21
C PRO A 84 6.27 -1.73 1.65
N LEU A 85 7.16 -1.56 2.64
CA LEU A 85 6.82 -1.38 4.06
C LEU A 85 6.66 0.09 4.47
N GLY A 86 7.38 1.02 3.82
CA GLY A 86 7.37 2.45 4.15
C GLY A 86 6.11 3.20 3.69
N VAL A 87 5.48 2.78 2.58
CA VAL A 87 4.24 3.40 2.09
C VAL A 87 3.05 3.14 3.02
N ALA A 88 2.98 1.96 3.64
CA ALA A 88 1.96 1.65 4.63
C ALA A 88 2.01 2.60 5.84
N ARG A 89 3.22 2.97 6.29
CA ARG A 89 3.43 3.85 7.44
C ARG A 89 3.07 5.31 7.16
N LYS A 90 3.34 5.81 5.94
CA LYS A 90 3.00 7.19 5.54
C LYS A 90 1.48 7.41 5.42
N ARG A 91 0.71 6.45 4.89
CA ARG A 91 -0.75 6.56 4.82
C ARG A 91 -1.42 6.53 6.20
N SER A 92 -0.88 5.77 7.15
CA SER A 92 -1.39 5.76 8.53
C SER A 92 -1.15 7.09 9.26
N GLN A 93 -0.05 7.81 8.96
CA GLN A 93 0.24 9.12 9.55
C GLN A 93 -0.51 10.27 8.87
N ALA A 94 -0.85 10.17 7.58
CA ALA A 94 -1.65 11.18 6.89
C ALA A 94 -3.16 11.10 7.20
N ALA A 95 -3.60 10.00 7.84
CA ALA A 95 -4.98 9.78 8.29
C ALA A 95 -5.15 9.96 9.81
N SER A 96 -4.15 10.54 10.49
CA SER A 96 -4.18 10.89 11.92
C SER A 96 -4.25 12.40 12.12
#